data_AF-D6X5L0-F1
#
_entry.id   AF-D6X5L0-F1
#
_cell.length_a   1.000
_cell.length_b   1.000
_cell.length_c   1.000
_cell.angle_alpha   90.00
_cell.angle_beta   90.00
_cell.angle_gamma   90.00
#
_symmetry.space_group_name_H-M   'P 1'
#
loop_
_entity.id
_entity.type
_entity.pdbx_description
1 polymer ?
#
loop_
_entity_poly.entity_id
_entity_poly.type
_entity_poly.pdbx_seq_one_letter_code
_entity_poly.pdbx_strand_id
1 'polypeptide(L)'
;MEETMAVTEAARIPQQRGAQLLDSAVRYAEERHWDVFPGTWLEAVEGGQRCSCGELRCPLPGAHAGRPDWANQATGSATAARRMWTKQPTASILLPTGRTFDALEVSESAGFLALARMERMDLPLGPVTCTPDRRMLFFVLPGAALKAPELIRNLGWV
;
A
#
# COMPACT_ATOMS: atom_id res chain seq x y z
N MET A 1 -24.65 -17.26 39.73
CA MET A 1 -23.76 -18.14 38.96
C MET A 1 -24.15 -17.90 37.51
N GLU A 2 -23.55 -16.87 36.90
CA GLU A 2 -22.37 -16.99 36.00
C GLU A 2 -22.88 -17.28 34.58
N GLU A 3 -22.55 -16.55 33.52
CA GLU A 3 -21.55 -15.53 33.28
C GLU A 3 -21.95 -14.89 31.94
N THR A 4 -22.12 -13.58 31.90
CA THR A 4 -22.39 -12.87 30.63
C THR A 4 -21.11 -12.91 29.81
N MET A 5 -21.09 -13.75 28.78
CA MET A 5 -19.99 -13.88 27.83
C MET A 5 -19.55 -12.50 27.33
N ALA A 6 -18.31 -12.15 27.63
CA ALA A 6 -17.69 -10.91 27.22
C ALA A 6 -17.83 -10.74 25.71
N VAL A 7 -18.52 -9.66 25.33
CA VAL A 7 -18.56 -9.15 23.96
C VAL A 7 -17.12 -8.97 23.51
N THR A 8 -16.74 -9.72 22.47
CA THR A 8 -15.45 -9.61 21.76
C THR A 8 -15.11 -8.14 21.59
N GLU A 9 -14.05 -7.68 22.27
CA GLU A 9 -13.51 -6.33 22.11
C GLU A 9 -13.23 -6.16 20.61
N ALA A 10 -14.04 -5.33 19.94
CA ALA A 10 -13.94 -5.13 18.51
C ALA A 10 -12.48 -4.74 18.21
N ALA A 11 -11.81 -5.51 17.36
CA ALA A 11 -10.44 -5.25 16.95
C ALA A 11 -10.31 -3.76 16.66
N ARG A 12 -9.49 -3.06 17.46
CA ARG A 12 -9.31 -1.61 17.31
C ARG A 12 -8.76 -1.39 15.91
N ILE A 13 -9.61 -0.97 14.99
CA ILE A 13 -9.18 -0.59 13.65
C ILE A 13 -8.12 0.48 13.88
N PRO A 14 -6.85 0.23 13.50
CA PRO A 14 -5.82 1.23 13.66
C PRO A 14 -6.33 2.50 13.00
N GLN A 15 -6.45 3.59 13.76
CA GLN A 15 -6.94 4.85 13.23
C GLN A 15 -6.12 5.12 11.96
N GLN A 16 -6.83 5.14 10.82
CA GLN A 16 -6.30 5.66 9.56
C GLN A 16 -5.95 7.10 9.87
N ARG A 17 -4.69 7.35 10.29
CA ARG A 17 -4.22 8.71 10.54
C ARG A 17 -4.34 9.39 9.19
N GLY A 18 -5.26 10.35 9.10
CA GLY A 18 -5.39 11.28 7.98
C GLY A 18 -4.16 12.19 7.90
N ALA A 19 -2.99 11.58 7.84
CA ALA A 19 -1.72 12.25 7.65
C ALA A 19 -1.70 12.74 6.21
N GLN A 20 -1.19 13.96 6.00
CA GLN A 20 -1.00 14.48 4.66
C GLN A 20 -0.12 13.50 3.86
N LEU A 21 -0.27 13.45 2.53
CA LEU A 21 0.54 12.57 1.67
C LEU A 21 2.04 12.78 1.91
N LEU A 22 2.45 14.01 2.18
CA LEU A 22 3.81 14.36 2.59
C LEU A 22 4.26 13.57 3.82
N ASP A 23 3.50 13.60 4.91
CA ASP A 23 3.85 12.92 6.16
C ASP A 23 3.94 11.42 5.96
N SER A 24 3.04 10.85 5.17
CA SER A 24 3.07 9.42 4.82
C SER A 24 4.32 9.07 4.00
N ALA A 25 4.68 9.88 3.00
CA ALA A 25 5.87 9.64 2.18
C ALA A 25 7.16 9.74 3.00
N VAL A 26 7.26 10.76 3.87
CA VAL A 26 8.38 10.91 4.80
C VAL A 26 8.48 9.69 5.71
N ARG A 27 7.35 9.25 6.29
CA ARG A 27 7.32 8.08 7.17
C ARG A 27 7.75 6.80 6.47
N TYR A 28 7.30 6.56 5.24
CA TYR A 28 7.72 5.38 4.48
C TYR A 28 9.22 5.40 4.19
N ALA A 29 9.78 6.57 3.85
CA ALA A 29 11.23 6.71 3.65
C ALA A 29 12.03 6.53 4.96
N GLU A 30 11.59 7.17 6.04
CA GLU A 30 12.36 7.27 7.30
C GLU A 30 12.21 6.04 8.18
N GLU A 31 10.98 5.60 8.44
CA GLU A 31 10.70 4.51 9.40
C GLU A 31 10.75 3.13 8.73
N ARG A 32 10.43 3.04 7.43
CA ARG A 32 10.38 1.77 6.69
C ARG A 32 11.55 1.56 5.75
N HIS A 33 12.35 2.60 5.50
CA HIS A 33 13.42 2.58 4.50
C HIS A 33 12.93 2.14 3.12
N TRP A 34 11.69 2.51 2.80
CA TRP A 34 11.10 2.27 1.49
C TRP A 34 11.38 3.46 0.58
N ASP A 35 11.81 3.18 -0.64
CA ASP A 35 11.88 4.22 -1.66
C ASP A 35 10.45 4.70 -1.99
N VAL A 36 10.30 6.01 -2.15
CA VAL A 36 9.06 6.66 -2.56
C VAL A 36 9.31 7.55 -3.76
N PHE A 37 8.30 7.74 -4.60
CA PHE A 37 8.29 8.84 -5.58
C PHE A 37 6.86 9.34 -5.87
N PRO A 38 6.71 10.60 -6.34
CA PRO A 38 5.43 11.15 -6.74
C PRO A 38 4.89 10.47 -8.00
N GLY A 39 3.72 9.86 -7.91
CA GLY A 39 2.95 9.39 -9.05
C GLY A 39 2.10 10.50 -9.67
N THR A 40 1.20 10.10 -10.57
CA THR A 40 0.10 10.95 -11.01
C THR A 40 -0.85 11.27 -9.86
N TRP A 41 -1.70 12.28 -10.06
CA TRP A 41 -2.70 12.70 -9.09
C TRP A 41 -4.05 12.86 -9.76
N LEU A 42 -5.09 13.00 -8.93
CA LEU A 42 -6.43 13.31 -9.37
C LEU A 42 -6.63 14.83 -9.36
N GLU A 43 -7.08 15.35 -10.48
CA GLU A 43 -7.49 16.73 -10.66
C GLU A 43 -9.01 16.80 -10.61
N ALA A 44 -9.56 17.67 -9.78
CA ALA A 44 -10.99 17.94 -9.76
C ALA A 44 -11.40 18.64 -11.05
N VAL A 45 -12.46 18.14 -11.69
CA VAL A 45 -13.09 18.73 -12.86
C VAL A 45 -14.60 18.80 -12.63
N GLU A 46 -15.30 19.60 -13.44
CA GLU A 46 -16.76 19.62 -13.37
C GLU A 46 -17.33 18.21 -13.57
N GLY A 47 -18.08 17.73 -12.58
CA GLY A 47 -18.73 16.42 -12.62
C GLY A 47 -17.83 15.21 -12.31
N GLY A 48 -16.56 15.39 -11.90
CA GLY A 48 -15.72 14.25 -11.52
C GLY A 48 -14.25 14.54 -11.22
N GLN A 49 -13.41 13.52 -11.42
CA GLN A 49 -11.97 13.59 -11.29
C GLN A 49 -11.32 13.08 -12.58
N ARG A 50 -10.23 13.73 -12.98
CA ARG A 50 -9.38 13.26 -14.09
C ARG A 50 -7.97 12.96 -13.58
N CYS A 51 -7.29 12.03 -14.24
CA CYS A 51 -5.88 11.80 -13.96
C CYS A 51 -5.03 12.94 -14.53
N SER A 52 -4.00 13.37 -13.79
CA SER A 52 -3.05 14.39 -14.24
C SER A 52 -2.17 13.95 -15.43
N CYS A 53 -2.26 12.69 -15.88
CA CYS A 53 -1.54 12.20 -17.06
C CYS A 53 -2.11 12.69 -18.39
N GLY A 54 -3.32 13.27 -18.39
CA GLY A 54 -3.98 13.78 -19.60
C GLY A 54 -4.71 12.72 -20.44
N GLU A 55 -4.60 11.43 -20.11
CA GLU A 55 -5.38 10.38 -20.79
C GLU A 55 -6.85 10.45 -20.37
N LEU A 56 -7.76 10.47 -21.36
CA LEU A 56 -9.20 10.60 -21.12
C LEU A 56 -9.78 9.40 -20.37
N ARG A 57 -9.26 8.20 -20.64
CA ARG A 57 -9.68 6.95 -19.99
C ARG A 57 -8.49 6.26 -19.35
N CYS A 58 -7.84 6.97 -18.43
CA CYS A 58 -6.73 6.44 -17.65
C CYS A 58 -7.15 5.15 -16.91
N PRO A 59 -6.46 4.01 -17.09
CA PRO A 59 -6.84 2.75 -16.46
C PRO A 59 -6.56 2.72 -14.96
N LEU A 60 -5.64 3.57 -14.47
CA LEU A 60 -5.23 3.66 -13.07
C LEU A 60 -5.19 5.14 -12.61
N PRO A 61 -6.32 5.86 -12.57
CA PRO A 61 -6.32 7.29 -12.26
C PRO A 61 -5.57 7.61 -10.96
N GLY A 62 -4.51 8.42 -11.06
CA GLY A 62 -3.66 8.78 -9.92
C GLY A 62 -2.78 7.66 -9.37
N ALA A 63 -2.79 6.44 -9.93
CA ALA A 63 -2.10 5.27 -9.38
C ALA A 63 -0.99 4.73 -10.30
N HIS A 64 -0.33 5.61 -11.06
CA HIS A 64 0.77 5.22 -11.95
C HIS A 64 1.86 6.29 -12.06
N ALA A 65 3.04 5.89 -12.53
CA ALA A 65 4.14 6.82 -12.77
C ALA A 65 3.77 7.82 -13.87
N GLY A 66 4.10 9.10 -13.68
CA GLY A 66 3.85 10.14 -14.68
C GLY A 66 4.83 10.12 -15.86
N ARG A 67 6.03 9.53 -15.68
CA ARG A 67 7.08 9.47 -16.69
C ARG A 67 7.86 8.15 -16.64
N PRO A 68 8.44 7.68 -17.77
CA PRO A 68 9.22 6.43 -17.80
C PRO A 68 10.50 6.46 -16.94
N ASP A 69 11.07 7.63 -16.70
CA ASP A 69 12.30 7.84 -15.93
C ASP A 69 12.05 7.91 -14.41
N TRP A 70 10.90 7.42 -13.94
CA TRP A 70 10.50 7.45 -12.53
C TRP A 70 11.54 6.85 -11.58
N ALA A 71 12.33 5.87 -12.04
CA ALA A 71 13.34 5.22 -11.22
C ALA A 71 14.41 6.21 -10.72
N ASN A 72 14.71 7.25 -11.50
CA ASN A 72 15.63 8.33 -11.12
C ASN A 72 15.02 9.32 -10.11
N GLN A 73 13.70 9.27 -9.92
CA GLN A 73 12.96 10.12 -8.99
C GLN A 73 12.70 9.42 -7.65
N ALA A 74 12.91 8.10 -7.57
CA ALA A 74 12.74 7.33 -6.34
C ALA A 74 13.76 7.74 -5.27
N THR A 75 13.31 7.84 -4.03
CA THR A 75 14.17 8.22 -2.91
C THR A 75 13.75 7.57 -1.59
N GLY A 76 14.72 7.08 -0.83
CA GLY A 76 14.57 6.69 0.57
C GLY A 76 14.92 7.82 1.55
N SER A 77 15.10 9.06 1.09
CA SER A 77 15.44 10.20 1.94
C SER A 77 14.20 11.00 2.36
N ALA A 78 13.98 11.12 3.67
CA ALA A 78 12.93 11.96 4.26
C ALA A 78 12.96 13.42 3.75
N THR A 79 14.15 14.01 3.65
CA THR A 79 14.33 15.39 3.17
C THR A 79 13.97 15.52 1.69
N ALA A 80 14.35 14.55 0.87
CA ALA A 80 13.99 14.53 -0.54
C ALA A 80 12.49 14.31 -0.74
N ALA A 81 11.88 13.38 0.00
CA ALA A 81 10.44 13.15 0.00
C ALA A 81 9.68 14.42 0.40
N ARG A 82 10.04 15.07 1.51
CA ARG A 82 9.43 16.34 1.93
C ARG A 82 9.46 17.38 0.80
N ARG A 83 10.62 17.57 0.16
CA ARG A 83 10.76 18.50 -0.98
C ARG A 83 9.85 18.11 -2.16
N MET A 84 9.73 16.82 -2.47
CA MET A 84 8.90 16.33 -3.58
C MET A 84 7.42 16.62 -3.33
N TRP A 85 6.89 16.30 -2.14
CA TRP A 85 5.48 16.52 -1.81
C TRP A 85 5.15 17.98 -1.45
N THR A 86 6.12 18.80 -1.07
CA THR A 86 5.90 20.26 -1.04
C THR A 86 5.66 20.81 -2.45
N LYS A 87 6.34 20.26 -3.48
CA LYS A 87 6.15 20.69 -4.87
C LYS A 87 4.82 20.23 -5.46
N GLN A 88 4.40 19.00 -5.17
CA GLN A 88 3.11 18.47 -5.61
C GLN A 88 2.40 17.74 -4.46
N PRO A 89 1.64 18.45 -3.61
CA PRO A 89 1.02 17.88 -2.40
C PRO A 89 0.00 16.78 -2.66
N THR A 90 -0.63 16.77 -3.84
CA THR A 90 -1.69 15.81 -4.20
C THR A 90 -1.17 14.60 -4.98
N ALA A 91 0.13 14.54 -5.30
CA ALA A 91 0.73 13.39 -5.97
C ALA A 91 0.58 12.14 -5.12
N SER A 92 0.05 11.07 -5.70
CA SER A 92 0.02 9.77 -5.04
C SER A 92 1.43 9.30 -4.71
N ILE A 93 1.55 8.53 -3.63
CA ILE A 93 2.81 7.91 -3.22
C ILE A 93 2.93 6.58 -3.93
N LEU A 94 3.93 6.47 -4.81
CA LEU A 94 4.28 5.20 -5.43
C LEU A 94 5.50 4.61 -4.75
N LEU A 95 5.43 3.30 -4.53
CA LEU A 95 6.41 2.51 -3.78
C LEU A 95 7.03 1.46 -4.71
N PRO A 96 8.29 1.61 -5.15
CA PRO A 96 8.96 0.63 -5.99
C PRO A 96 9.19 -0.69 -5.23
N THR A 97 8.38 -1.70 -5.53
CA THR A 97 8.55 -3.09 -5.05
C THR A 97 9.74 -3.78 -5.72
N GLY A 98 10.18 -4.94 -5.22
CA GLY A 98 11.32 -5.67 -5.78
C GLY A 98 12.68 -5.08 -5.41
N ARG A 99 12.68 -4.09 -4.51
CA ARG A 99 13.88 -3.38 -4.04
C ARG A 99 14.03 -3.57 -2.53
N THR A 100 13.50 -2.64 -1.74
CA THR A 100 13.59 -2.69 -0.27
C THR A 100 12.43 -3.43 0.38
N PHE A 101 11.41 -3.81 -0.39
CA PHE A 101 10.32 -4.70 0.00
C PHE A 101 9.65 -5.31 -1.25
N ASP A 102 8.85 -6.35 -1.05
CA ASP A 102 7.93 -6.88 -2.06
C ASP A 102 6.47 -6.75 -1.58
N ALA A 103 5.52 -6.95 -2.50
CA ALA A 103 4.11 -7.03 -2.16
C ALA A 103 3.49 -8.32 -2.71
N LEU A 104 2.62 -8.96 -1.92
CA LEU A 104 1.76 -10.05 -2.35
C LEU A 104 0.34 -9.50 -2.52
N GLU A 105 -0.17 -9.58 -3.74
CA GLU A 105 -1.53 -9.14 -4.08
C GLU A 105 -2.50 -10.31 -4.08
N VAL A 106 -3.57 -10.20 -3.30
CA VAL A 106 -4.63 -11.21 -3.21
C VAL A 106 -6.01 -10.58 -3.40
N SER A 107 -7.03 -11.40 -3.60
CA SER A 107 -8.41 -10.91 -3.53
C SER A 107 -8.73 -10.46 -2.10
N GLU A 108 -9.64 -9.50 -1.95
CA GLU A 108 -10.07 -9.01 -0.64
C GLU A 108 -10.52 -10.15 0.30
N SER A 109 -11.33 -11.09 -0.20
CA SER A 109 -11.78 -12.23 0.60
C SER A 109 -10.62 -13.08 1.11
N ALA A 110 -9.64 -13.37 0.26
CA ALA A 110 -8.45 -14.13 0.67
C ALA A 110 -7.60 -13.35 1.67
N GLY A 111 -7.48 -12.02 1.50
CA GLY A 111 -6.75 -11.16 2.43
C GLY A 111 -7.39 -11.10 3.81
N PHE A 112 -8.72 -10.95 3.92
CA PHE A 112 -9.39 -11.00 5.22
C PHE A 112 -9.26 -12.36 5.91
N LEU A 113 -9.36 -13.47 5.17
CA LEU A 113 -9.12 -14.81 5.71
C LEU A 113 -7.67 -14.97 6.20
N ALA A 114 -6.69 -14.43 5.46
CA ALA A 114 -5.29 -14.45 5.87
C ALA A 114 -5.07 -13.64 7.16
N LEU A 115 -5.60 -12.42 7.26
CA LEU A 115 -5.53 -11.60 8.47
C LEU A 115 -6.14 -12.31 9.68
N ALA A 116 -7.35 -12.87 9.53
CA ALA A 116 -8.04 -13.59 10.60
C ALA A 116 -7.28 -14.86 11.03
N ARG A 117 -6.50 -15.48 10.13
CA ARG A 117 -5.62 -16.59 10.47
C ARG A 117 -4.37 -16.12 11.19
N MET A 118 -3.72 -15.07 10.72
CA MET A 118 -2.54 -14.49 11.34
C MET A 118 -2.83 -14.02 12.77
N GLU A 119 -3.99 -13.41 13.00
CA GLU A 119 -4.44 -12.97 14.32
C GLU A 119 -4.59 -14.16 15.28
N ARG A 120 -5.24 -15.24 14.85
CA ARG A 120 -5.36 -16.48 15.64
C ARG A 120 -4.03 -17.16 15.94
N MET A 121 -3.02 -16.88 15.14
CA MET A 121 -1.66 -17.40 15.31
C MET A 121 -0.76 -16.44 16.11
N ASP A 122 -1.30 -15.32 16.61
CA ASP A 122 -0.56 -14.27 17.30
C ASP A 122 0.61 -13.71 16.46
N LEU A 123 0.39 -13.61 15.14
CA LEU A 123 1.37 -13.05 14.20
C LEU A 123 1.13 -11.55 13.98
N PRO A 124 2.20 -10.75 13.78
CA PRO A 124 2.07 -9.37 13.33
C PRO A 124 1.28 -9.29 12.00
N LEU A 125 0.16 -8.55 12.01
CA LEU A 125 -0.78 -8.51 10.88
C LEU A 125 -0.31 -7.69 9.67
N GLY A 126 0.60 -6.75 9.88
CA GLY A 126 0.87 -5.68 8.91
C GLY A 126 2.35 -5.42 8.66
N PRO A 127 2.66 -4.73 7.55
CA PRO A 127 1.79 -3.80 6.83
C PRO A 127 0.88 -4.45 5.77
N VAL A 128 -0.38 -3.99 5.69
CA VAL A 128 -1.35 -4.39 4.66
C VAL A 128 -2.14 -3.17 4.20
N THR A 129 -2.47 -3.08 2.92
CA THR A 129 -3.41 -2.09 2.38
C THR A 129 -4.50 -2.74 1.53
N CYS A 130 -5.66 -2.09 1.41
CA CYS A 130 -6.70 -2.45 0.46
C CYS A 130 -6.81 -1.35 -0.60
N THR A 131 -6.81 -1.72 -1.86
CA THR A 131 -6.89 -0.81 -3.01
C THR A 131 -8.35 -0.47 -3.33
N PRO A 132 -8.61 0.63 -4.08
CA PRO A 132 -9.96 0.97 -4.51
C PRO A 132 -10.67 -0.11 -5.35
N ASP A 133 -9.91 -0.96 -6.04
CA ASP A 133 -10.42 -2.12 -6.80
C ASP A 133 -10.56 -3.40 -5.96
N ARG A 134 -10.57 -3.28 -4.63
CA ARG A 134 -10.79 -4.38 -3.66
C ARG A 134 -9.76 -5.50 -3.78
N ARG A 135 -8.49 -5.12 -3.96
CA ARG A 135 -7.34 -6.01 -3.85
C ARG A 135 -6.59 -5.69 -2.57
N MET A 136 -6.10 -6.73 -1.89
CA MET A 136 -5.32 -6.56 -0.68
C MET A 136 -3.85 -6.82 -0.98
N LEU A 137 -3.00 -5.90 -0.55
CA LEU A 137 -1.55 -5.97 -0.72
C LEU A 137 -0.92 -6.20 0.65
N PHE A 138 -0.24 -7.34 0.81
CA PHE A 138 0.58 -7.67 1.97
C PHE A 138 2.03 -7.29 1.67
N PHE A 139 2.59 -6.41 2.48
CA PHE A 139 3.96 -5.92 2.30
C PHE A 139 4.91 -6.89 3.03
N VAL A 140 5.85 -7.45 2.28
CA VAL A 140 6.74 -8.52 2.75
C VAL A 140 8.19 -8.16 2.51
N LEU A 141 9.10 -8.90 3.15
CA LEU A 141 10.54 -8.69 2.97
C LEU A 141 10.95 -8.92 1.51
N PRO A 142 12.02 -8.25 1.04
CA PRO A 142 12.58 -8.46 -0.29
C PRO A 142 12.84 -9.93 -0.60
N GLY A 143 12.46 -10.36 -1.80
CA GLY A 143 12.61 -11.73 -2.30
C GLY A 143 11.54 -12.70 -1.81
N ALA A 144 10.64 -12.30 -0.91
CA ALA A 144 9.55 -13.17 -0.46
C ALA A 144 8.55 -13.46 -1.58
N ALA A 145 8.27 -12.50 -2.47
CA ALA A 145 7.37 -12.72 -3.60
C ALA A 145 7.88 -13.80 -4.56
N LEU A 146 9.20 -13.91 -4.74
CA LEU A 146 9.82 -14.93 -5.59
C LEU A 146 9.66 -16.35 -5.03
N LYS A 147 9.49 -16.49 -3.72
CA LYS A 147 9.27 -17.78 -3.05
C LYS A 147 7.81 -18.23 -3.10
N ALA A 148 6.87 -17.31 -3.33
CA ALA A 148 5.44 -17.60 -3.26
C ALA A 148 5.00 -18.71 -4.24
N PRO A 149 5.42 -18.75 -5.51
CA PRO A 149 5.01 -19.82 -6.41
C PRO A 149 5.41 -21.21 -5.93
N GLU A 150 6.61 -21.37 -5.37
CA GLU A 150 7.07 -22.65 -4.83
C GLU A 150 6.30 -23.06 -3.59
N LEU A 151 6.06 -22.11 -2.67
CA LEU A 151 5.25 -22.36 -1.47
C LEU A 151 3.82 -22.80 -1.82
N ILE A 152 3.18 -22.13 -2.78
CA ILE A 152 1.83 -22.46 -3.25
C ILE A 152 1.81 -23.87 -3.84
N ARG A 153 2.81 -24.24 -4.67
CA ARG A 153 2.93 -25.61 -5.19
C ARG A 153 3.08 -26.65 -4.08
N ASN A 154 3.92 -26.38 -3.08
CA ASN A 154 4.14 -27.30 -1.96
C ASN A 154 2.90 -27.48 -1.07
N LEU A 155 1.95 -26.53 -1.11
CA LEU A 155 0.66 -26.64 -0.45
C LEU A 155 -0.39 -27.40 -1.27
N GLY A 156 -0.04 -27.87 -2.47
CA GLY A 156 -0.92 -28.64 -3.35
C GLY A 156 -1.90 -27.79 -4.17
N TRP A 157 -1.62 -26.50 -4.32
CA TRP A 157 -2.45 -25.57 -5.08
C TRP A 157 -1.81 -25.38 -6.46
N VAL A 158 -2.07 -26.30 -7.38
CA VAL A 158 -1.59 -26.23 -8.78
C VAL A 158 -2.70 -26.69 -9.71
#